data_AF-W0UZ11-F1
#
_entry.id   AF-W0UZ11-F1
#
_cell.length_a   1.000
_cell.length_b   1.000
_cell.length_c   1.000
_cell.angle_alpha   90.00
_cell.angle_beta   90.00
_cell.angle_gamma   90.00
#
_symmetry.space_group_name_H-M   'P 1'
#
loop_
_entity.id
_entity.type
_entity.pdbx_description
1 polymer ?
#
loop_
_entity_poly.entity_id
_entity_poly.type
_entity_poly.pdbx_seq_one_letter_code
_entity_poly.pdbx_strand_id
1 'polypeptide(L)'
;MIFYLVIVGVFSLSYFVLKNMIIKPANRDGTLEYIGIYLAVTGKLPTQLVNNNIEKKRMVELACDGYHELWKYRFSSINDAEVDGGSGSGKYILQGGDKIFFLLGSEGSSIYSFGSKNFVLNEAYPRKYSDLVKDCKD
;
A
#
# COMPACT_ATOMS: atom_id res chain seq x y z
N MET A 1 -13.40 -15.10 -44.53
CA MET A 1 -14.05 -13.94 -43.86
C MET A 1 -14.79 -14.35 -42.59
N ILE A 2 -15.69 -15.35 -42.63
CA ILE A 2 -16.47 -15.80 -41.45
C ILE A 2 -15.59 -16.31 -40.30
N PHE A 3 -14.59 -17.16 -40.58
CA PHE A 3 -13.66 -17.66 -39.56
C PHE A 3 -12.89 -16.54 -38.82
N TYR A 4 -12.52 -15.47 -39.53
CA TYR A 4 -11.83 -14.33 -38.93
C TYR A 4 -12.72 -13.55 -37.96
N LEU A 5 -13.99 -13.34 -38.33
CA LEU A 5 -14.99 -12.69 -37.47
C LEU A 5 -15.29 -13.51 -36.20
N VAL A 6 -15.33 -14.84 -36.30
CA VAL A 6 -15.51 -15.72 -35.14
C VAL A 6 -14.31 -15.61 -34.18
N ILE A 7 -13.08 -15.66 -34.71
CA ILE A 7 -11.86 -15.52 -33.89
C ILE A 7 -11.85 -14.17 -33.17
N VAL A 8 -12.08 -13.07 -33.90
CA VAL A 8 -12.13 -11.72 -33.32
C VAL A 8 -13.25 -11.60 -32.28
N GLY A 9 -14.41 -12.21 -32.52
CA GLY A 9 -15.53 -12.25 -31.56
C GLY A 9 -15.15 -12.98 -30.26
N VAL A 10 -14.51 -14.15 -30.36
CA VAL A 10 -14.06 -14.92 -29.19
C VAL A 10 -13.01 -14.17 -28.38
N PHE A 11 -12.01 -13.57 -29.04
CA PHE A 11 -10.98 -12.76 -28.37
C PHE A 11 -11.56 -11.50 -27.71
N SER A 12 -12.53 -10.85 -28.36
CA SER A 12 -13.17 -9.65 -27.81
C SER A 12 -13.99 -9.98 -26.57
N LEU A 13 -14.75 -11.09 -26.61
CA LEU A 13 -15.54 -11.55 -25.49
C LEU A 13 -14.66 -12.02 -24.32
N SER A 14 -13.61 -12.79 -24.58
CA SER A 14 -12.68 -13.23 -23.53
C SER A 14 -11.97 -12.06 -22.87
N TYR A 15 -11.52 -11.06 -23.64
CA TYR A 15 -10.96 -9.82 -23.10
C TYR A 15 -11.98 -9.06 -22.25
N PHE A 16 -13.24 -8.96 -22.70
CA PHE A 16 -14.29 -8.28 -21.96
C PHE A 16 -14.56 -8.95 -20.60
N VAL A 17 -14.63 -10.29 -20.57
CA VAL A 17 -14.79 -11.07 -19.34
C VAL A 17 -13.60 -10.87 -18.41
N LEU A 18 -12.37 -11.04 -18.92
CA LEU A 18 -11.14 -10.84 -18.15
C LEU A 18 -11.09 -9.44 -17.51
N LYS A 19 -11.38 -8.40 -18.31
CA LYS A 19 -11.33 -7.01 -17.83
C LYS A 19 -12.36 -6.74 -16.74
N ASN A 20 -13.61 -7.16 -16.94
CA ASN A 20 -14.70 -6.78 -16.04
C ASN A 20 -14.84 -7.69 -14.82
N MET A 21 -14.58 -8.99 -14.97
CA MET A 21 -14.79 -9.95 -13.89
C MET A 21 -13.52 -10.22 -13.07
N ILE A 22 -12.33 -9.97 -13.62
CA ILE A 22 -11.07 -10.30 -12.95
C ILE A 22 -10.28 -9.01 -12.62
N ILE A 23 -9.94 -8.21 -13.64
CA ILE A 23 -9.04 -7.06 -13.45
C ILE A 23 -9.70 -5.95 -12.61
N LYS A 24 -10.95 -5.58 -12.92
CA LYS A 24 -11.65 -4.51 -12.19
C LYS A 24 -11.84 -4.82 -10.69
N PRO A 25 -12.35 -6.00 -10.29
CA PRO A 25 -12.43 -6.36 -8.87
C PRO A 25 -11.06 -6.38 -8.20
N ALA A 26 -10.05 -7.02 -8.82
CA ALA A 26 -8.70 -7.07 -8.24
C ALA A 26 -8.10 -5.68 -8.00
N ASN A 27 -8.29 -4.74 -8.94
CA ASN A 27 -7.85 -3.36 -8.75
C ASN A 27 -8.59 -2.66 -7.62
N ARG A 28 -9.90 -2.89 -7.47
CA ARG A 28 -10.70 -2.32 -6.39
C ARG A 28 -10.24 -2.86 -5.04
N ASP A 29 -10.06 -4.16 -4.94
CA ASP A 29 -9.66 -4.82 -3.69
C ASP A 29 -8.25 -4.39 -3.28
N GLY A 30 -7.30 -4.38 -4.22
CA GLY A 30 -5.95 -3.88 -3.96
C GLY A 30 -5.91 -2.39 -3.60
N THR A 31 -6.83 -1.58 -4.15
CA THR A 31 -6.96 -0.17 -3.75
C THR A 31 -7.47 -0.04 -2.30
N LEU A 32 -8.46 -0.85 -1.92
CA LEU A 32 -8.98 -0.84 -0.55
C LEU A 32 -7.95 -1.35 0.46
N GLU A 33 -7.21 -2.40 0.12
CA GLU A 33 -6.10 -2.91 0.93
C GLU A 33 -5.02 -1.83 1.15
N TYR A 34 -4.59 -1.16 0.07
CA TYR A 34 -3.63 -0.05 0.18
C TYR A 34 -4.16 1.11 1.04
N ILE A 35 -5.41 1.52 0.86
CA ILE A 35 -6.03 2.56 1.69
C ILE A 35 -6.05 2.15 3.15
N GLY A 36 -6.43 0.91 3.45
CA GLY A 36 -6.46 0.38 4.80
C GLY A 36 -5.09 0.43 5.47
N ILE A 37 -4.06 -0.09 4.79
CA ILE A 37 -2.67 -0.05 5.26
C ILE A 37 -2.20 1.40 5.47
N TYR A 38 -2.50 2.30 4.52
CA TYR A 38 -2.14 3.71 4.62
C TYR A 38 -2.79 4.38 5.84
N LEU A 39 -4.08 4.14 6.09
CA LEU A 39 -4.80 4.63 7.26
C LEU A 39 -4.26 4.03 8.56
N ALA A 40 -3.94 2.73 8.57
CA ALA A 40 -3.39 2.03 9.72
C ALA A 40 -2.05 2.62 10.19
N VAL A 41 -1.24 3.13 9.26
CA VAL A 41 0.08 3.73 9.58
C VAL A 41 -0.01 5.24 9.82
N THR A 42 -0.77 5.97 8.99
CA THR A 42 -0.75 7.45 8.97
C THR A 42 -1.92 8.09 9.72
N GLY A 43 -3.05 7.40 9.83
CA GLY A 43 -4.31 7.95 10.33
C GLY A 43 -4.99 8.93 9.36
N LYS A 44 -4.50 9.05 8.12
CA LYS A 44 -4.96 10.01 7.11
C LYS A 44 -5.31 9.28 5.81
N LEU A 45 -6.12 9.89 4.95
CA LEU A 45 -6.35 9.36 3.61
C LEU A 45 -5.15 9.67 2.70
N PRO A 46 -4.81 8.78 1.74
CA PRO A 46 -3.84 9.09 0.70
C PRO A 46 -4.22 10.38 -0.03
N THR A 47 -3.23 11.22 -0.37
CA THR A 47 -3.45 12.54 -0.99
C THR A 47 -4.32 12.49 -2.25
N GLN A 48 -4.24 11.38 -3.00
CA GLN A 48 -5.02 11.10 -4.20
C GLN A 48 -6.53 10.92 -3.94
N LEU A 49 -6.93 10.72 -2.68
CA LEU A 49 -8.30 10.40 -2.25
C LEU A 49 -8.84 11.40 -1.22
N VAL A 50 -8.11 12.48 -0.91
CA VAL A 50 -8.50 13.48 0.11
C VAL A 50 -9.84 14.15 -0.20
N ASN A 51 -10.24 14.21 -1.48
CA ASN A 51 -11.52 14.79 -1.88
C ASN A 51 -12.72 13.83 -1.71
N ASN A 52 -12.49 12.58 -1.33
CA ASN A 52 -13.57 11.65 -1.01
C ASN A 52 -13.96 11.82 0.45
N ASN A 53 -15.18 12.32 0.70
CA ASN A 53 -15.77 12.30 2.04
C ASN A 53 -16.06 10.85 2.44
N ILE A 54 -15.11 10.22 3.13
CA ILE A 54 -15.27 8.90 3.73
C ILE A 54 -15.69 9.11 5.19
N GLU A 55 -16.76 8.45 5.59
CA GLU A 55 -17.22 8.50 6.98
C GLU A 55 -16.14 8.00 7.95
N LYS A 56 -16.03 8.65 9.12
CA LYS A 56 -15.03 8.30 10.14
C LYS A 56 -15.10 6.82 10.54
N LYS A 57 -16.30 6.26 10.68
CA LYS A 57 -16.50 4.85 10.99
C LYS A 57 -15.86 3.95 9.92
N ARG A 58 -16.08 4.27 8.64
CA ARG A 58 -15.51 3.51 7.53
C ARG A 58 -13.99 3.62 7.47
N MET A 59 -13.42 4.78 7.83
CA MET A 59 -11.95 4.92 7.94
C MET A 59 -11.37 4.02 9.03
N VAL A 60 -12.03 3.90 10.19
CA VAL A 60 -11.59 3.00 11.27
C VAL A 60 -11.68 1.54 10.84
N GLU A 61 -12.78 1.12 10.20
CA GLU A 61 -12.92 -0.24 9.66
C GLU A 61 -11.78 -0.59 8.71
N LEU A 62 -11.52 0.27 7.71
CA LEU A 62 -10.41 0.07 6.77
C LEU A 62 -9.04 0.09 7.45
N ALA A 63 -8.84 0.95 8.46
CA ALA A 63 -7.60 0.98 9.22
C ALA A 63 -7.37 -0.33 10.00
N CYS A 64 -8.42 -0.93 10.57
CA CYS A 64 -8.32 -2.24 11.24
C CYS A 64 -7.98 -3.35 10.24
N ASP A 65 -8.69 -3.40 9.10
CA ASP A 65 -8.37 -4.36 8.03
C ASP A 65 -6.90 -4.22 7.62
N GLY A 66 -6.42 -2.99 7.40
CA GLY A 66 -5.03 -2.70 7.08
C GLY A 66 -4.04 -3.09 8.18
N TYR A 67 -4.39 -2.90 9.45
CA TYR A 67 -3.57 -3.32 10.58
C TYR A 67 -3.34 -4.83 10.59
N HIS A 68 -4.37 -5.63 10.31
CA HIS A 68 -4.26 -7.08 10.15
C HIS A 68 -3.47 -7.51 8.91
N GLU A 69 -3.18 -6.60 7.98
CA GLU A 69 -2.35 -6.86 6.81
C GLU A 69 -0.89 -6.43 7.01
N LEU A 70 -0.62 -5.54 7.98
CA LEU A 70 0.72 -5.00 8.24
C LEU A 70 1.76 -6.06 8.66
N TRP A 71 1.36 -7.25 9.11
CA TRP A 71 2.30 -8.35 9.40
C TRP A 71 3.03 -8.84 8.15
N LYS A 72 2.42 -8.71 6.96
CA LYS A 72 3.03 -9.07 5.68
C LYS A 72 4.20 -8.16 5.31
N TYR A 73 4.27 -6.99 5.92
CA TYR A 73 5.26 -5.97 5.62
C TYR A 73 6.32 -5.88 6.71
N ARG A 74 7.56 -5.64 6.27
CA ARG A 74 8.69 -5.40 7.16
C ARG A 74 8.68 -3.95 7.62
N PHE A 75 8.85 -3.72 8.91
CA PHE A 75 9.05 -2.38 9.47
C PHE A 75 10.53 -2.18 9.74
N SER A 76 11.15 -1.15 9.20
CA SER A 76 12.60 -0.92 9.35
C SER A 76 12.89 0.51 9.76
N SER A 77 13.91 0.70 10.61
CA SER A 77 14.50 2.03 10.81
C SER A 77 15.34 2.34 9.58
N ILE A 78 14.91 3.31 8.80
CA ILE A 78 15.68 3.80 7.66
C ILE A 78 16.27 5.13 8.10
N ASN A 79 17.56 5.10 8.43
CA ASN A 79 18.30 6.31 8.77
C ASN A 79 18.54 7.08 7.47
N ASP A 80 17.74 8.11 7.25
CA ASP A 80 17.97 9.07 6.18
C ASP A 80 19.27 9.82 6.53
N ALA A 81 20.42 9.30 6.11
CA ALA A 81 21.74 9.89 6.38
C ALA A 81 21.93 11.29 5.74
N GLU A 82 20.92 11.79 5.03
CA GLU A 82 20.86 13.15 4.47
C GLU A 82 19.99 14.11 5.30
N VAL A 83 19.37 13.65 6.39
CA VAL A 83 18.62 14.50 7.32
C VAL A 83 19.31 14.46 8.69
N ASP A 84 20.30 15.33 8.87
CA ASP A 84 20.94 15.58 10.16
C ASP A 84 19.86 15.82 11.24
N GLY A 85 19.83 14.96 12.26
CA GLY A 85 19.05 15.18 13.49
C GLY A 85 17.66 14.52 13.58
N GLY A 86 17.21 13.77 12.57
CA GLY A 86 15.93 13.06 12.64
C GLY A 86 16.03 11.71 13.37
N SER A 87 15.67 11.65 14.65
CA SER A 87 15.39 10.39 15.37
C SER A 87 14.52 9.47 14.50
N GLY A 88 15.08 8.33 14.08
CA GLY A 88 14.49 7.40 13.12
C GLY A 88 13.00 7.12 13.33
N SER A 89 12.16 7.71 12.48
CA SER A 89 10.78 7.24 12.30
C SER A 89 10.86 5.98 11.44
N GLY A 90 10.74 4.80 12.05
CA GLY A 90 10.66 3.56 11.28
C GLY A 90 9.56 3.63 10.22
N LYS A 91 9.79 2.98 9.08
CA LYS A 91 8.88 2.96 7.92
C LYS A 91 8.59 1.51 7.54
N TYR A 92 7.35 1.23 7.12
CA TYR A 92 6.99 -0.03 6.48
C TYR A 92 7.50 -0.06 5.05
N ILE A 93 8.04 -1.19 4.64
CA ILE A 93 8.47 -1.44 3.27
C ILE A 93 7.31 -2.14 2.56
N LEU A 94 6.54 -1.38 1.80
CA LEU A 94 5.37 -1.89 1.09
C LEU A 94 5.74 -2.64 -0.19
N GLN A 95 6.79 -2.17 -0.88
CA GLN A 95 7.35 -2.83 -2.04
C GLN A 95 8.83 -2.47 -2.15
N GLY A 96 9.63 -3.39 -2.69
CA GLY A 96 11.03 -3.15 -2.97
C GLY A 96 11.48 -3.94 -4.19
N GLY A 97 12.36 -3.32 -4.98
CA GLY A 97 13.02 -3.96 -6.11
C GLY A 97 14.41 -3.36 -6.31
N ASP A 98 15.43 -4.21 -6.36
CA ASP A 98 16.84 -3.80 -6.43
C ASP A 98 17.21 -2.79 -5.31
N LYS A 99 17.36 -1.50 -5.64
CA LYS A 99 17.74 -0.44 -4.70
C LYS A 99 16.63 0.58 -4.45
N ILE A 100 15.44 0.39 -5.01
CA ILE A 100 14.30 1.30 -4.91
C ILE A 100 13.21 0.67 -4.04
N PHE A 101 12.73 1.43 -3.06
CA PHE A 101 11.77 0.99 -2.06
C PHE A 101 10.60 1.96 -1.99
N PHE A 102 9.39 1.41 -1.97
CA PHE A 102 8.19 2.14 -1.61
C PHE A 102 7.95 1.99 -0.11
N LEU A 103 8.07 3.11 0.59
CA LEU A 103 8.04 3.18 2.04
C LEU A 103 6.78 3.88 2.52
N LEU A 104 6.28 3.48 3.67
CA LEU A 104 5.14 4.10 4.35
C LEU A 104 5.49 4.38 5.82
N GLY A 105 5.45 5.66 6.21
CA GLY A 105 5.63 6.11 7.59
C GLY A 105 4.47 7.00 8.04
N SER A 106 4.56 7.58 9.24
CA SER A 106 3.52 8.48 9.79
C SER A 106 3.21 9.68 8.89
N GLU A 107 4.22 10.18 8.17
CA GLU A 107 4.08 11.32 7.26
C GLU A 107 3.49 10.95 5.90
N GLY A 108 3.26 9.67 5.63
CA GLY A 108 2.75 9.17 4.37
C GLY A 108 3.74 8.27 3.62
N SER A 109 3.49 8.12 2.32
CA SER A 109 4.26 7.24 1.46
C SER A 109 5.37 7.97 0.71
N SER A 110 6.54 7.35 0.58
CA SER A 110 7.68 7.91 -0.16
C SER A 110 8.42 6.83 -0.93
N ILE A 111 8.99 7.18 -2.08
CA ILE A 111 9.95 6.31 -2.78
C ILE A 111 11.35 6.68 -2.29
N TYR A 112 12.12 5.67 -1.90
CA TYR A 112 13.50 5.84 -1.43
C TYR A 112 14.45 4.96 -2.23
N SER A 113 15.64 5.49 -2.54
CA SER A 113 16.70 4.75 -3.23
C SER A 113 17.97 4.75 -2.41
N PHE A 114 18.56 3.57 -2.19
CA PHE A 114 19.88 3.46 -1.58
C PHE A 114 21.02 3.70 -2.58
N GLY A 115 20.71 3.97 -3.85
CA GLY A 115 21.69 4.22 -4.90
C GLY A 115 22.71 3.08 -5.02
N SER A 116 24.00 3.39 -5.07
CA SER A 116 25.06 2.39 -5.13
C SER A 116 25.40 1.75 -3.77
N LYS A 117 24.86 2.25 -2.65
CA LYS A 117 25.20 1.80 -1.31
C LYS A 117 24.63 0.41 -1.03
N ASN A 118 25.39 -0.39 -0.29
CA ASN A 118 24.86 -1.62 0.31
C ASN A 118 23.91 -1.24 1.45
N PHE A 119 22.82 -1.99 1.60
CA PHE A 119 21.83 -1.77 2.64
C PHE A 119 21.42 -3.11 3.26
N VAL A 120 21.02 -3.06 4.54
CA VAL A 120 20.40 -4.19 5.25
C VAL A 120 19.20 -3.64 5.98
N LEU A 121 18.01 -4.11 5.62
CA LEU A 121 16.74 -3.68 6.20
C LEU A 121 16.31 -4.71 7.24
N ASN A 122 16.66 -4.47 8.50
CA ASN A 122 16.26 -5.33 9.61
C ASN A 122 14.88 -4.94 10.12
N GLU A 123 14.13 -5.94 10.62
CA GLU A 123 12.89 -5.65 11.33
C GLU A 123 13.20 -4.81 12.57
N ALA A 124 12.47 -3.71 12.73
CA ALA A 124 12.59 -2.78 13.83
C ALA A 124 11.38 -2.90 14.78
N TYR A 125 11.62 -2.66 16.07
CA TYR A 125 10.59 -2.67 17.10
C TYR A 125 10.72 -1.43 18.00
N PRO A 126 9.62 -0.91 18.56
CA PRO A 126 8.24 -1.31 18.28
C PRO A 126 7.76 -0.83 16.90
N ARG A 127 6.85 -1.61 16.30
CA ARG A 127 6.11 -1.18 15.10
C ARG A 127 5.24 0.03 15.45
N LYS A 128 5.15 1.00 14.54
CA LYS A 128 4.38 2.24 14.75
C LYS A 128 3.09 2.21 13.93
N TYR A 129 1.99 2.57 14.59
CA TYR A 129 0.66 2.61 13.99
C TYR A 129 0.00 3.95 14.30
N SER A 130 -1.09 4.26 13.60
CA SER A 130 -1.91 5.43 13.84
C SER A 130 -2.86 5.22 15.03
N ASP A 131 -3.45 6.31 15.52
CA ASP A 131 -4.45 6.25 16.58
C ASP A 131 -5.75 5.55 16.15
N LEU A 132 -6.00 5.40 14.85
CA LEU A 132 -7.22 4.77 14.34
C LEU A 132 -7.29 3.28 14.70
N VAL A 133 -6.15 2.63 14.95
CA VAL A 133 -6.10 1.19 15.17
C VAL A 133 -5.97 0.77 16.63
N LYS A 134 -5.99 1.74 17.56
CA LYS A 134 -5.86 1.48 19.00
C LYS A 134 -6.93 0.53 19.55
N ASP A 135 -8.13 0.60 18.99
CA ASP A 135 -9.29 -0.19 19.43
C ASP A 135 -9.61 -1.37 18.48
N CYS A 136 -8.74 -1.65 17.50
CA CYS A 136 -8.90 -2.82 16.65
C CYS A 136 -8.70 -4.07 17.52
N LYS A 137 -9.70 -4.95 17.51
CA LYS A 137 -9.58 -6.25 18.18
C LYS A 137 -8.72 -7.15 17.30
N ASP A 138 -7.73 -7.80 17.90
CA ASP A 138 -7.00 -8.90 17.26
C ASP A 138 -7.93 -10.08 16.92
#